data_AF-A0A0J5GLG7-F1
#
_entry.id   AF-A0A0J5GLG7-F1
#
_cell.length_a   1.000
_cell.length_b   1.000
_cell.length_c   1.000
_cell.angle_alpha   90.00
_cell.angle_beta   90.00
_cell.angle_gamma   90.00
#
_symmetry.space_group_name_H-M   'P 1'
#
loop_
_entity.id
_entity.type
_entity.pdbx_description
1 polymer ?
#
loop_
_entity_poly.entity_id
_entity_poly.type
_entity_poly.pdbx_seq_one_letter_code
_entity_poly.pdbx_strand_id
1 'polypeptide(L)' 'NKPVDNHLIIDKWLKDDQESLGLIIHLMQLLYNNGWTNYDESVANYCNDETDRIYVQLFNKAMSHIKGRAA' A
#
# COMPACT_ATOMS: atom_id res chain seq x y z
N ASN A 1 -13.61 20.16 -11.81
CA ASN A 1 -12.83 19.16 -11.06
C ASN A 1 -12.39 19.74 -9.74
N LYS A 2 -12.93 19.25 -8.61
CA LYS A 2 -12.35 19.56 -7.29
C LYS A 2 -10.99 18.84 -7.20
N PRO A 3 -9.94 19.47 -6.66
CA PRO A 3 -8.69 18.77 -6.40
C PRO A 3 -8.98 17.65 -5.39
N VAL A 4 -8.67 16.42 -5.77
CA VAL A 4 -8.68 15.30 -4.83
C VAL A 4 -7.42 15.45 -4.01
N ASP A 5 -7.57 15.80 -2.74
CA ASP A 5 -6.45 15.85 -1.82
C ASP A 5 -6.10 14.42 -1.38
N ASN A 6 -5.33 13.73 -2.23
CA ASN A 6 -4.91 12.35 -1.99
C ASN A 6 -4.18 12.19 -0.64
N HIS A 7 -3.48 13.22 -0.17
CA HIS A 7 -2.75 13.18 1.09
C HIS A 7 -3.71 13.04 2.27
N LEU A 8 -4.79 13.84 2.32
CA LEU A 8 -5.81 13.72 3.37
C LEU A 8 -6.56 12.38 3.34
N ILE A 9 -6.74 11.79 2.15
CA ILE A 9 -7.40 10.49 2.00
C ILE A 9 -6.53 9.36 2.55
N ILE A 10 -5.24 9.38 2.21
CA ILE A 10 -4.27 8.39 2.68
C ILE A 10 -4.05 8.55 4.19
N ASP A 11 -3.87 9.77 4.69
CA ASP A 11 -3.73 10.05 6.12
C ASP A 11 -4.93 9.53 6.93
N LYS A 12 -6.16 9.79 6.45
CA LYS A 12 -7.36 9.25 7.09
C LYS A 12 -7.38 7.71 7.05
N TRP A 13 -7.10 7.11 5.91
CA TRP A 13 -7.11 5.65 5.78
C TRP A 13 -6.12 4.98 6.75
N LEU A 14 -4.89 5.49 6.83
CA LEU A 14 -3.86 4.92 7.71
C LEU A 14 -4.15 5.16 9.20
N LYS A 15 -4.88 6.23 9.54
CA LYS A 15 -5.38 6.47 10.91
C LYS A 15 -6.50 5.50 11.30
N ASP A 16 -7.40 5.23 10.36
CA ASP A 16 -8.60 4.42 10.60
C ASP A 16 -8.31 2.90 10.50
N ASP A 17 -7.26 2.50 9.76
CA ASP A 17 -6.89 1.10 9.50
C ASP A 17 -5.40 0.85 9.79
N GLN A 18 -5.11 0.55 11.06
CA GLN A 18 -3.75 0.21 11.51
C GLN A 18 -3.20 -1.06 10.86
N GLU A 19 -4.06 -1.99 10.44
CA GLU A 19 -3.64 -3.23 9.78
C GLU A 19 -3.05 -2.92 8.40
N SER A 20 -3.69 -1.99 7.66
CA SER A 20 -3.13 -1.49 6.39
C SER A 20 -1.75 -0.86 6.58
N LEU A 21 -1.55 -0.07 7.63
CA LEU A 21 -0.22 0.48 7.95
C LEU A 21 0.82 -0.62 8.21
N GLY A 22 0.45 -1.64 9.00
CA GLY A 22 1.31 -2.79 9.27
C GLY A 22 1.70 -3.55 7.98
N LEU A 23 0.75 -3.75 7.07
CA LEU A 23 0.99 -4.40 5.77
C LEU A 23 1.94 -3.58 4.89
N ILE A 24 1.83 -2.25 4.88
CA ILE A 24 2.75 -1.38 4.12
C ILE A 24 4.17 -1.50 4.68
N ILE A 25 4.33 -1.45 6.00
CA ILE A 25 5.64 -1.57 6.65
C ILE A 25 6.27 -2.94 6.32
N HIS A 26 5.48 -4.03 6.45
CA HIS A 26 5.94 -5.39 6.15
C HIS A 26 6.35 -5.52 4.67
N LEU A 27 5.56 -4.98 3.74
CA LEU A 27 5.89 -4.98 2.31
C LEU A 27 7.24 -4.30 2.05
N MET A 28 7.48 -3.13 2.65
CA MET A 28 8.75 -2.41 2.45
C MET A 28 9.94 -3.18 3.01
N GLN A 29 9.77 -3.86 4.15
CA GLN A 29 10.81 -4.72 4.72
C GLN A 29 11.11 -5.92 3.80
N LEU A 30 10.09 -6.57 3.26
CA LEU A 30 10.26 -7.68 2.32
C LEU A 30 11.00 -7.24 1.05
N LEU A 31 10.60 -6.13 0.46
CA LEU A 31 11.26 -5.61 -0.75
C LEU A 31 12.73 -5.29 -0.49
N TYR A 32 13.05 -4.67 0.63
CA TYR A 32 14.43 -4.42 1.04
C TYR A 32 15.21 -5.74 1.24
N ASN A 33 14.62 -6.71 1.93
CA ASN A 33 15.23 -8.03 2.15
C ASN A 33 15.41 -8.83 0.86
N ASN A 34 14.53 -8.63 -0.13
CA ASN A 34 14.63 -9.21 -1.47
C ASN A 34 15.71 -8.53 -2.33
N GLY A 35 16.32 -7.45 -1.84
CA GLY A 35 17.45 -6.79 -2.48
C GLY A 35 17.14 -5.42 -3.10
N TRP A 36 15.91 -4.90 -2.93
CA TRP A 36 15.54 -3.57 -3.46
C TRP A 36 16.23 -2.45 -2.68
N THR A 37 17.49 -2.24 -3.03
CA THR A 37 18.40 -1.26 -2.43
C THR A 37 18.82 -0.19 -3.42
N ASN A 38 18.66 -0.45 -4.72
CA ASN A 38 18.81 0.51 -5.80
C ASN A 38 17.44 1.06 -6.22
N TYR A 39 17.16 2.31 -5.89
CA TYR A 39 15.86 2.94 -6.14
C TYR A 39 15.64 3.38 -7.60
N ASP A 40 16.67 3.31 -8.46
CA ASP A 40 16.52 3.52 -9.90
C ASP A 40 15.93 2.28 -10.61
N GLU A 41 15.91 1.13 -9.93
CA GLU A 41 15.35 -0.10 -10.45
C GLU A 41 13.88 -0.29 -10.07
N SER A 42 13.13 -0.90 -10.98
CA SER A 42 11.72 -1.22 -10.74
C SER A 42 11.58 -2.18 -9.56
N VAL A 43 10.73 -1.80 -8.61
CA VAL A 43 10.36 -2.64 -7.45
C VAL A 43 9.85 -4.02 -7.86
N ALA A 44 9.27 -4.16 -9.06
CA ALA A 44 8.75 -5.42 -9.58
C ALA A 44 9.82 -6.52 -9.72
N ASN A 45 11.09 -6.13 -9.87
CA ASN A 45 12.21 -7.09 -9.93
C ASN A 45 12.46 -7.80 -8.60
N TYR A 46 11.90 -7.25 -7.52
CA TYR A 46 12.10 -7.69 -6.14
C TYR A 46 10.81 -8.23 -5.53
N CYS A 47 9.76 -8.38 -6.33
CA CYS A 47 8.50 -8.99 -5.91
C CYS A 47 8.61 -10.52 -5.94
N ASN A 48 7.88 -11.15 -5.03
CA ASN A 48 7.68 -12.59 -4.94
C ASN A 48 6.23 -12.90 -4.52
N ASP A 49 5.90 -14.18 -4.38
CA ASP A 49 4.55 -14.62 -3.97
C ASP A 49 4.04 -13.98 -2.67
N GLU A 50 4.92 -13.65 -1.73
CA GLU A 50 4.54 -13.00 -0.48
C GLU A 50 4.19 -11.53 -0.69
N THR A 51 5.02 -10.79 -1.43
CA THR A 51 4.73 -9.38 -1.75
C THR A 51 3.45 -9.26 -2.57
N ASP A 52 3.20 -10.19 -3.51
CA ASP A 52 2.00 -10.21 -4.33
C ASP A 52 0.73 -10.38 -3.48
N ARG A 53 0.77 -11.27 -2.48
CA ARG A 53 -0.34 -11.43 -1.53
C ARG A 53 -0.61 -10.16 -0.73
N ILE A 54 0.43 -9.45 -0.32
CA ILE A 54 0.30 -8.20 0.43
C ILE A 54 -0.26 -7.08 -0.47
N TYR A 55 0.20 -6.98 -1.72
CA TYR A 55 -0.36 -6.03 -2.69
C TYR A 55 -1.85 -6.23 -2.89
N VAL A 56 -2.31 -7.48 -3.06
CA VAL A 56 -3.74 -7.80 -3.20
C VAL A 56 -4.52 -7.40 -1.95
N GLN A 57 -4.00 -7.67 -0.74
CA GLN A 57 -4.65 -7.28 0.51
C GLN A 57 -4.76 -5.76 0.64
N LEU A 58 -3.68 -5.03 0.38
CA LEU A 58 -3.65 -3.57 0.42
C LEU A 58 -4.61 -2.96 -0.61
N PHE A 59 -4.64 -3.49 -1.82
CA PHE A 59 -5.58 -3.04 -2.85
C PHE A 59 -7.03 -3.22 -2.41
N ASN A 60 -7.38 -4.40 -1.89
CA ASN A 60 -8.74 -4.69 -1.42
C ASN A 60 -9.14 -3.79 -0.24
N LYS A 61 -8.23 -3.56 0.71
CA LYS A 61 -8.45 -2.66 1.85
C LYS A 61 -8.63 -1.21 1.41
N ALA A 62 -7.77 -0.71 0.53
CA ALA A 62 -7.90 0.63 -0.04
C ALA A 62 -9.23 0.82 -0.79
N MET A 63 -9.62 -0.15 -1.62
CA MET A 63 -10.88 -0.11 -2.36
C MET A 63 -12.10 -0.17 -1.44
N SER A 64 -12.04 -0.94 -0.36
CA SER A 64 -13.09 -0.96 0.67
C SER A 64 -13.25 0.42 1.34
N HIS A 65 -12.13 1.03 1.74
CA HIS A 65 -12.13 2.36 2.36
C HIS A 65 -12.65 3.46 1.40
N ILE A 66 -12.32 3.37 0.11
CA ILE A 66 -12.81 4.31 -0.91
C ILE A 66 -14.29 4.07 -1.24
N LYS A 67 -14.73 2.81 -1.36
CA LYS A 67 -16.15 2.49 -1.63
C LYS A 67 -17.06 2.80 -0.45
N GLY A 68 -16.60 2.64 0.79
CA GLY A 68 -17.33 3.03 2.00
C GLY A 68 -17.60 4.54 2.12
N ARG A 69 -16.92 5.38 1.31
CA ARG A 69 -17.20 6.82 1.19
C ARG A 69 -18.34 7.16 0.22
N ALA A 70 -18.79 6.21 -0.59
CA ALA A 70 -19.85 6.42 -1.59
C ALA A 70 -21.26 6.05 -1.08
N ALA A 71 -21.39 5.61 0.18
CA ALA A 71 -22.64 5.27 0.84
C ALA A 71 -23.04 6.34 1.86
#